data_AF-A0A1J5QUS0-F1
#
_entry.id   AF-A0A1J5QUS0-F1
#
_cell.length_a   1.000
_cell.length_b   1.000
_cell.length_c   1.000
_cell.angle_alpha   90.00
_cell.angle_beta   90.00
_cell.angle_gamma   90.00
#
_symmetry.space_group_name_H-M   'P 1'
#
loop_
_entity.id
_entity.type
_entity.pdbx_description
1 polymer ?
#
loop_
_entity_poly.entity_id
_entity_poly.type
_entity_poly.pdbx_seq_one_letter_code
_entity_poly.pdbx_strand_id
1 'polypeptide(L)'
;MKCVYEASTGLDAHMILNLLEQRGIPGRITGEYLQGGIGELAATGFVRVLVADEDYAAATQIIGEWEAIQPPEEKARPETSASIALRIFIAGVFVGAVVMYWLMRVSTN
;
A
#
# COMPACT_ATOMS: atom_id res chain seq x y z
N MET A 1 -21.98 -12.02 9.96
CA MET A 1 -20.82 -11.87 9.05
C MET A 1 -19.75 -11.11 9.82
N LYS A 2 -18.57 -11.71 10.02
CA LYS A 2 -17.46 -11.14 10.80
C LYS A 2 -16.19 -11.06 9.96
N CYS A 3 -15.43 -9.99 10.16
CA CYS A 3 -14.12 -9.78 9.53
C CYS A 3 -13.07 -10.70 10.17
N VAL A 4 -12.42 -11.55 9.36
CA VAL A 4 -11.38 -12.48 9.79
C VAL A 4 -9.98 -12.07 9.37
N TYR A 5 -9.85 -11.24 8.34
CA TYR A 5 -8.55 -10.80 7.84
C TYR A 5 -8.65 -9.40 7.23
N GLU A 6 -7.69 -8.53 7.56
CA GLU A 6 -7.51 -7.23 6.94
C GLU A 6 -6.34 -7.30 5.97
N ALA A 7 -6.62 -7.07 4.69
CA ALA A 7 -5.65 -7.24 3.61
C ALA A 7 -5.06 -5.88 3.19
N SER A 8 -3.76 -5.87 2.91
CA SER A 8 -3.05 -4.71 2.34
C SER A 8 -3.50 -4.44 0.91
N THR A 9 -3.75 -5.49 0.13
CA THR A 9 -4.14 -5.42 -1.28
C THR A 9 -5.34 -6.31 -1.60
N GLY A 10 -6.01 -6.04 -2.72
CA GLY A 10 -7.03 -6.95 -3.26
C GLY A 10 -6.49 -8.37 -3.49
N LEU A 11 -5.24 -8.49 -3.92
CA LEU A 11 -4.59 -9.78 -4.14
C LEU A 11 -4.52 -10.62 -2.85
N ASP A 12 -4.04 -10.03 -1.75
CA ASP A 12 -3.93 -10.72 -0.46
C ASP A 12 -5.31 -11.19 0.04
N ALA A 13 -6.35 -10.37 -0.18
CA ALA A 13 -7.71 -10.72 0.19
C ALA A 13 -8.23 -11.95 -0.59
N HIS A 14 -7.96 -12.02 -1.91
CA HIS A 14 -8.31 -13.18 -2.73
C HIS A 14 -7.49 -14.42 -2.35
N MET A 15 -6.23 -14.26 -1.94
CA MET A 15 -5.44 -15.39 -1.43
C MET A 15 -6.07 -16.02 -0.19
N ILE A 16 -6.47 -15.19 0.80
CA ILE A 16 -7.14 -15.68 2.01
C ILE A 16 -8.53 -16.24 1.69
N LEU A 17 -9.30 -15.59 0.82
CA LEU A 17 -10.61 -16.11 0.42
C LEU A 17 -10.49 -17.51 -0.20
N ASN A 18 -9.57 -17.69 -1.15
CA ASN A 18 -9.33 -18.99 -1.79
C ASN A 18 -8.86 -20.05 -0.77
N LEU A 19 -8.00 -19.67 0.19
CA LEU A 19 -7.57 -20.57 1.27
C LEU A 19 -8.76 -21.06 2.10
N LEU A 20 -9.67 -20.16 2.48
CA LEU A 20 -10.86 -20.50 3.25
C LEU A 20 -11.83 -21.38 2.43
N GLU A 21 -12.04 -21.05 1.16
CA GLU A 21 -12.90 -21.83 0.26
C GLU A 21 -12.38 -23.26 0.04
N GLN A 22 -11.06 -23.45 -0.07
CA GLN A 22 -10.44 -24.79 -0.13
C GLN A 22 -10.69 -25.63 1.13
N ARG A 23 -10.92 -24.98 2.28
CA ARG A 23 -11.29 -25.64 3.55
C ARG A 23 -12.81 -25.74 3.74
N GLY A 24 -13.59 -25.38 2.73
CA GLY A 24 -15.06 -25.43 2.75
C GLY A 24 -15.71 -24.27 3.49
N ILE A 25 -14.98 -23.20 3.80
CA ILE A 25 -15.51 -22.02 4.48
C ILE A 25 -15.80 -20.93 3.45
N PRO A 26 -17.07 -20.60 3.18
CA PRO A 26 -17.41 -19.52 2.28
C PRO A 26 -17.08 -18.16 2.89
N GLY A 27 -16.52 -17.26 2.09
CA GLY A 27 -16.18 -15.91 2.50
C GLY A 27 -16.62 -14.84 1.51
N ARG A 28 -16.44 -13.57 1.89
CA ARG A 28 -16.69 -12.42 1.02
C ARG A 28 -15.63 -11.34 1.24
N ILE A 29 -15.16 -10.74 0.16
CA ILE A 29 -14.27 -9.58 0.19
C ILE A 29 -15.10 -8.29 0.15
N THR A 30 -14.69 -7.29 0.94
CA THR A 30 -15.22 -5.93 0.89
C THR A 30 -14.09 -4.92 0.75
N GLY A 31 -14.38 -3.76 0.15
CA GLY A 31 -13.46 -2.61 0.08
C GLY A 31 -12.35 -2.69 -0.98
N GLU A 32 -12.30 -3.75 -1.80
CA GLU A 32 -11.35 -3.92 -2.91
C GLU A 32 -11.38 -2.76 -3.92
N TYR A 33 -12.56 -2.21 -4.20
CA TYR A 33 -12.74 -1.14 -5.19
C TYR A 33 -12.53 0.28 -4.63
N LEU A 34 -12.11 0.42 -3.37
CA LEU A 34 -11.85 1.72 -2.75
C LEU A 34 -10.43 2.25 -3.07
N GLN A 35 -9.59 1.45 -3.73
CA GLN A 35 -8.17 1.74 -3.97
C GLN A 35 -7.88 2.64 -5.20
N GLY A 36 -8.80 3.49 -5.66
CA GLY A 36 -8.66 4.27 -6.91
C GLY A 36 -8.72 5.80 -6.81
N GLY A 37 -8.62 6.37 -5.61
CA GLY A 37 -8.67 7.83 -5.39
C GLY A 37 -7.30 8.50 -5.56
N ILE A 38 -7.27 9.77 -6.02
CA ILE A 38 -6.03 10.57 -6.09
C ILE A 38 -5.43 10.69 -4.68
N GLY A 39 -4.35 9.93 -4.42
CA GLY A 39 -3.66 9.89 -3.12
C GLY A 39 -3.66 8.51 -2.42
N GLU A 40 -3.41 7.42 -3.15
CA GLU A 40 -3.41 6.00 -2.72
C GLU A 40 -2.58 5.65 -1.46
N LEU A 41 -1.85 6.61 -0.88
CA LEU A 41 -1.05 6.45 0.33
C LEU A 41 -1.87 6.34 1.62
N ALA A 42 -3.18 6.65 1.60
CA ALA A 42 -4.06 6.54 2.77
C ALA A 42 -4.96 5.29 2.77
N ALA A 43 -4.86 4.41 1.76
CA ALA A 43 -5.80 3.30 1.55
C ALA A 43 -5.34 1.94 2.11
N THR A 44 -4.44 1.92 3.10
CA THR A 44 -4.05 0.68 3.78
C THR A 44 -5.18 0.19 4.68
N GLY A 45 -5.65 -1.06 4.51
CA GLY A 45 -6.63 -1.69 5.41
C GLY A 45 -8.11 -1.55 5.03
N PHE A 46 -8.43 -1.11 3.80
CA PHE A 46 -9.82 -1.09 3.34
C PHE A 46 -10.34 -2.44 2.85
N VAL A 47 -9.44 -3.34 2.45
CA VAL A 47 -9.83 -4.65 1.94
C VAL A 47 -9.97 -5.63 3.10
N ARG A 48 -11.15 -6.22 3.27
CA ARG A 48 -11.43 -7.15 4.38
C ARG A 48 -12.07 -8.42 3.87
N VAL A 49 -11.69 -9.54 4.47
CA VAL A 49 -12.33 -10.84 4.25
C VAL A 49 -13.29 -11.11 5.40
N LEU A 50 -14.56 -11.38 5.06
CA LEU A 50 -15.62 -11.69 6.01
C LEU A 50 -16.11 -13.12 5.82
N VAL A 51 -16.50 -13.77 6.91
CA VAL A 51 -17.13 -15.10 6.93
C VAL A 51 -18.41 -15.07 7.76
N ALA A 52 -19.19 -16.15 7.71
CA ALA A 52 -20.34 -16.33 8.60
C ALA A 52 -19.90 -16.36 10.07
N ASP A 53 -20.80 -15.97 10.98
CA ASP A 53 -20.44 -15.84 12.41
C ASP A 53 -20.09 -17.19 13.05
N GLU A 54 -20.67 -18.27 12.52
CA GLU A 54 -20.41 -19.66 12.90
C GLU A 54 -19.02 -20.15 12.47
N ASP A 55 -18.53 -19.69 11.32
CA ASP A 55 -17.23 -20.10 10.77
C ASP A 55 -16.05 -19.26 11.27
N TYR A 56 -16.33 -18.16 11.99
CA TYR A 56 -15.33 -17.19 12.43
C TYR A 56 -14.15 -17.83 13.17
N ALA A 57 -14.43 -18.74 14.11
CA ALA A 57 -13.40 -19.41 14.90
C ALA A 57 -12.51 -20.32 14.04
N ALA A 58 -13.11 -21.11 13.15
CA ALA A 58 -12.39 -22.01 12.25
C ALA A 58 -11.55 -21.22 11.24
N ALA A 59 -12.10 -20.17 10.65
CA ALA A 59 -11.41 -19.30 9.71
C ALA A 59 -10.19 -18.62 10.35
N THR A 60 -10.34 -18.09 11.57
CA THR A 60 -9.24 -17.46 12.32
C THR A 60 -8.10 -18.43 12.58
N GLN A 61 -8.41 -19.69 12.91
CA GLN A 61 -7.39 -20.71 13.11
C GLN A 61 -6.62 -21.01 11.82
N ILE A 62 -7.33 -21.20 10.69
CA ILE A 62 -6.72 -21.48 9.39
C ILE A 62 -5.80 -20.34 8.94
N ILE A 63 -6.24 -19.09 9.14
CA ILE A 63 -5.43 -17.91 8.80
C ILE A 63 -4.18 -17.85 9.66
N GLY A 64 -4.29 -18.09 10.97
CA GLY A 64 -3.13 -18.12 11.87
C GLY A 64 -2.10 -19.21 11.49
N GLU A 65 -2.57 -20.39 11.08
CA GLU A 65 -1.68 -21.45 10.55
C GLU A 65 -0.96 -21.00 9.27
N TRP A 66 -1.67 -20.28 8.38
CA TRP A 66 -1.10 -19.78 7.13
C TRP A 66 -0.07 -18.66 7.37
N GLU A 67 -0.38 -17.70 8.23
CA GLU A 67 0.51 -16.58 8.59
C GLU A 67 1.82 -17.07 9.21
N ALA A 68 1.75 -18.12 10.06
CA ALA A 68 2.94 -18.71 10.69
C ALA A 68 3.94 -19.32 9.69
N ILE A 69 3.48 -19.66 8.47
CA ILE A 69 4.30 -20.24 7.41
C ILE A 69 4.85 -19.13 6.49
N GLN A 70 4.25 -17.94 6.48
CA GLN A 70 4.68 -16.86 5.61
C GLN A 70 6.07 -16.36 6.02
N PRO A 71 7.00 -16.16 5.06
CA PRO A 71 8.22 -15.43 5.33
C PRO A 71 7.88 -14.05 5.91
N PRO A 72 8.66 -13.52 6.87
CA PRO A 72 8.41 -12.18 7.40
C PRO A 72 8.40 -11.18 6.24
N GLU A 73 7.30 -10.46 6.08
CA GLU A 73 7.15 -9.38 5.10
C GLU A 73 8.35 -8.43 5.20
N GLU A 74 9.18 -8.39 4.17
CA GLU A 74 10.13 -7.30 4.00
C GLU A 74 9.31 -6.06 3.63
N LYS A 75 8.78 -5.39 4.66
CA LYS A 75 8.02 -4.13 4.53
C LYS A 75 8.77 -3.25 3.54
N ALA A 76 8.20 -3.05 2.35
CA ALA A 76 8.75 -2.19 1.33
C ALA A 76 9.08 -0.85 2.01
N ARG A 77 10.37 -0.54 2.07
CA ARG A 77 10.91 0.68 2.65
C ARG A 77 10.06 1.84 2.14
N PRO A 78 9.53 2.73 3.00
CA PRO A 78 8.73 3.84 2.52
C PRO A 78 9.57 4.59 1.48
N GLU A 79 9.05 4.64 0.26
CA GLU A 79 9.59 5.35 -0.89
C GLU A 79 9.90 6.78 -0.46
N THR A 80 11.12 7.02 0.02
CA THR A 80 11.62 8.34 0.45
C THR A 80 11.92 9.18 -0.80
N SER A 81 11.07 9.10 -1.82
CA SER A 81 11.23 9.75 -3.12
C SER A 81 10.88 11.24 -3.04
N ALA A 82 9.92 11.61 -2.17
CA ALA A 82 9.48 12.99 -2.00
C ALA A 82 10.61 13.95 -1.56
N SER A 83 11.56 13.49 -0.74
CA SER A 83 12.65 14.33 -0.25
C SER A 83 13.81 14.51 -1.25
N ILE A 84 14.06 13.50 -2.09
CA ILE A 84 15.14 13.51 -3.08
C ILE A 84 14.73 14.37 -4.28
N ALA A 85 13.50 14.21 -4.76
CA ALA A 85 12.97 15.03 -5.85
C ALA A 85 12.98 16.52 -5.51
N LEU A 86 12.58 16.88 -4.28
CA LEU A 86 12.58 18.26 -3.81
C LEU A 86 14.01 18.85 -3.74
N ARG A 87 14.99 18.07 -3.28
CA ARG A 87 16.40 18.51 -3.22
C ARG A 87 16.99 18.79 -4.60
N ILE A 88 16.70 17.94 -5.59
CA ILE A 88 17.16 18.14 -6.98
C ILE A 88 16.51 19.39 -7.57
N PHE A 89 15.22 19.62 -7.32
CA PHE A 89 14.52 20.81 -7.79
C PHE A 89 15.12 22.10 -7.21
N ILE A 90 15.35 22.15 -5.90
CA ILE A 90 15.94 23.32 -5.23
C ILE A 90 17.34 23.61 -5.78
N ALA A 91 18.18 22.58 -5.93
CA ALA A 91 19.53 22.75 -6.50
C ALA A 91 19.48 23.31 -7.93
N GLY A 92 18.56 22.83 -8.77
CA GLY A 92 18.37 23.33 -10.13
C GLY A 92 17.96 24.81 -10.18
N VAL A 93 17.05 25.25 -9.31
CA VAL A 93 16.60 26.65 -9.22
C VAL A 93 17.76 27.58 -8.83
N PHE A 94 18.58 27.18 -7.86
CA PHE A 94 19.74 27.99 -7.45
C PHE A 94 20.78 28.12 -8.56
N VAL A 95 21.12 27.03 -9.25
CA VAL A 95 22.06 27.07 -10.38
C VAL A 95 21.52 27.96 -11.51
N GLY A 96 20.24 27.81 -11.85
CA GLY A 96 19.58 28.64 -12.86
C GLY A 96 19.61 30.13 -12.52
N ALA A 97 19.29 30.49 -11.27
CA ALA A 97 19.33 31.88 -10.81
C ALA A 97 20.74 32.50 -10.86
N VAL A 98 21.78 31.72 -10.53
CA VAL A 98 23.18 32.17 -10.61
C VAL A 98 23.61 32.39 -12.06
N VAL A 99 23.28 31.45 -12.97
CA VAL A 99 23.57 31.60 -14.41
C VAL A 99 22.83 32.80 -14.99
N MET A 100 21.55 32.97 -14.64
CA MET A 100 20.74 34.10 -15.08
C MET A 100 21.32 35.44 -14.60
N TYR A 101 21.71 35.52 -13.33
CA TYR A 101 22.36 36.71 -12.76
C TYR A 101 23.69 37.01 -13.46
N TRP A 102 24.49 35.98 -13.76
CA TRP A 102 25.77 36.14 -14.47
C TRP A 102 25.57 36.66 -15.89
N LEU A 103 24.59 36.14 -16.64
CA LEU A 103 24.23 36.62 -17.97
C LEU A 103 23.72 38.07 -17.95
N MET A 104 22.85 38.43 -16.99
CA MET A 104 22.37 39.80 -16.85
C MET A 104 23.51 40.77 -16.55
N ARG A 105 24.48 40.38 -15.71
CA ARG A 105 25.63 41.20 -15.38
C ARG A 105 26.59 41.38 -16.56
N VAL A 106 26.84 40.33 -17.34
CA VAL A 106 27.67 40.38 -18.56
C VAL A 106 27.04 41.21 -19.66
N SER A 107 25.71 41.16 -19.81
CA SER A 107 24.99 41.93 -20.83
C SER A 107 24.94 43.43 -20.54
N THR A 108 25.16 43.85 -19.29
CA THR A 108 24.98 45.24 -18.85
C THR A 108 26.31 45.99 -18.71
N ASN A 109 27.45 45.34 -19.00
CA ASN A 109 28.80 45.90 -18.85
C ASN A 109 29.57 45.81 -20.17
#